data_AF-A0A5B0RIK8-F1
#
_entry.id   AF-A0A5B0RIK8-F1
#
_cell.length_a   1.000
_cell.length_b   1.000
_cell.length_c   1.000
_cell.angle_alpha   90.00
_cell.angle_beta   90.00
_cell.angle_gamma   90.00
#
_symmetry.space_group_name_H-M   'P 1'
#
loop_
_entity.id
_entity.type
_entity.pdbx_description
1 polymer ?
#
loop_
_entity_poly.entity_id
_entity_poly.type
_entity_poly.pdbx_seq_one_letter_code
_entity_poly.pdbx_strand_id
1 'polypeptide(L)'
;MATTNGEDAQEIENILKGEESLLTREQEVERVVAAFKLNPYEILDLDMTNPTAITESVIRKTYRQKSLLIHPDKLSHPRGVEAFDLLKKAEGFLLDPEKRKARKMTMIAEGTEAKRQEDAIAKRKRELEEKKRWEDISGVHS
;
A
#
# COMPACT_ATOMS: atom_id res chain seq x y z
N MET A 1 54.24 4.27 10.46
CA MET A 1 53.14 4.35 9.47
C MET A 1 51.96 3.62 10.07
N ALA A 2 51.01 4.33 10.69
CA ALA A 2 49.85 3.70 11.35
C ALA A 2 48.71 4.71 11.52
N THR A 3 47.95 4.97 10.46
CA THR A 3 46.65 5.70 10.55
C THR A 3 45.59 5.20 9.57
N THR A 4 45.79 4.10 8.83
CA THR A 4 44.88 3.69 7.75
C THR A 4 43.59 3.01 8.24
N ASN A 5 43.64 2.23 9.33
CA ASN A 5 42.50 1.41 9.75
C ASN A 5 41.24 2.18 10.18
N GLY A 6 41.37 3.43 10.64
CA GLY A 6 40.23 4.24 11.09
C GLY A 6 39.54 5.00 9.95
N GLU A 7 40.31 5.41 8.96
CA GLU A 7 39.82 6.13 7.77
C GLU A 7 39.10 5.15 6.83
N ASP A 8 39.68 3.97 6.61
CA ASP A 8 39.08 2.89 5.81
C ASP A 8 37.73 2.43 6.38
N ALA A 9 37.61 2.32 7.71
CA ALA A 9 36.36 1.94 8.39
C ALA A 9 35.26 3.01 8.21
N GLN A 10 35.64 4.29 8.28
CA GLN A 10 34.70 5.41 8.11
C GLN A 10 34.21 5.53 6.66
N GLU A 11 35.09 5.25 5.69
CA GLU A 11 34.75 5.23 4.26
C GLU A 11 33.79 4.08 3.93
N ILE A 12 34.02 2.89 4.47
CA ILE A 12 33.11 1.73 4.37
C ILE A 12 31.73 2.08 4.95
N GLU A 13 31.67 2.70 6.13
CA GLU A 13 30.40 3.11 6.76
C GLU A 13 29.63 4.13 5.91
N ASN A 14 30.33 5.08 5.30
CA ASN A 14 29.71 6.09 4.44
C ASN A 14 29.16 5.49 3.15
N ILE A 15 29.88 4.53 2.55
CA ILE A 15 29.42 3.79 1.36
C ILE A 15 28.16 2.98 1.71
N LEU A 16 28.19 2.22 2.80
CA LEU A 16 27.04 1.44 3.30
C LEU A 16 25.81 2.32 3.53
N LYS A 17 25.97 3.48 4.20
CA LYS A 17 24.87 4.44 4.41
C LYS A 17 24.32 5.02 3.10
N GLY A 18 25.18 5.23 2.10
CA GLY A 18 24.79 5.67 0.77
C GLY A 18 23.93 4.61 0.06
N GLU A 19 24.37 3.36 0.08
CA GLU A 19 23.66 2.21 -0.50
C GLU A 19 22.32 1.95 0.20
N GLU A 20 22.28 1.98 1.53
CA GLU A 20 21.02 1.88 2.31
C GLU A 20 20.02 2.98 1.91
N SER A 21 20.51 4.20 1.70
CA SER A 21 19.67 5.31 1.25
C SER A 21 19.10 5.07 -0.15
N LEU A 22 19.90 4.53 -1.08
CA LEU A 22 19.44 4.21 -2.44
C LEU A 22 18.42 3.06 -2.43
N LEU A 23 18.71 1.97 -1.72
CA LEU A 23 17.81 0.83 -1.58
C LEU A 23 16.45 1.25 -1.01
N THR A 24 16.44 2.10 0.01
CA THR A 24 15.21 2.63 0.60
C THR A 24 14.39 3.42 -0.43
N ARG A 25 15.04 4.22 -1.28
CA ARG A 25 14.37 5.01 -2.31
C ARG A 25 13.80 4.13 -3.43
N GLU A 26 14.55 3.12 -3.88
CA GLU A 26 14.09 2.18 -4.91
C GLU A 26 12.91 1.35 -4.41
N GLN A 27 12.99 0.85 -3.18
CA GLN A 27 11.88 0.15 -2.53
C GLN A 27 10.64 1.03 -2.41
N GLU A 28 10.80 2.31 -2.09
CA GLU A 28 9.69 3.26 -2.06
C GLU A 28 9.03 3.42 -3.42
N VAL A 29 9.82 3.52 -4.50
CA VAL A 29 9.29 3.58 -5.86
C VAL A 29 8.49 2.32 -6.17
N GLU A 30 9.07 1.14 -5.97
CA GLU A 30 8.38 -0.13 -6.23
C GLU A 30 7.09 -0.25 -5.40
N ARG A 31 7.10 0.15 -4.12
CA ARG A 31 5.89 0.16 -3.28
C ARG A 31 4.81 1.08 -3.87
N VAL A 32 5.17 2.30 -4.27
CA VAL A 32 4.21 3.26 -4.85
C VAL A 32 3.60 2.75 -6.14
N VAL A 33 4.39 2.11 -7.02
CA VAL A 33 3.84 1.60 -8.28
C VAL A 33 3.08 0.29 -8.10
N ALA A 34 3.44 -0.52 -7.10
CA ALA A 34 2.70 -1.73 -6.73
C ALA A 34 1.37 -1.42 -6.01
N ALA A 35 1.25 -0.26 -5.37
CA ALA A 35 0.04 0.17 -4.67
C ALA A 35 -1.17 0.18 -5.61
N PHE A 36 -2.34 -0.16 -5.06
CA PHE A 36 -3.57 -0.17 -5.84
C PHE A 36 -3.86 1.24 -6.40
N LYS A 37 -3.78 1.42 -7.72
CA LYS A 37 -3.86 2.73 -8.40
C LYS A 37 -5.15 3.52 -8.13
N LEU A 38 -6.20 2.84 -7.68
CA LEU A 38 -7.48 3.44 -7.30
C LEU A 38 -7.51 3.88 -5.84
N ASN A 39 -6.60 3.41 -4.99
CA ASN A 39 -6.51 3.74 -3.58
C ASN A 39 -5.45 4.82 -3.30
N PRO A 40 -5.83 6.11 -3.24
CA PRO A 40 -4.88 7.18 -3.00
C PRO A 40 -4.27 7.19 -1.59
N TYR A 41 -4.89 6.50 -0.62
CA TYR A 41 -4.34 6.38 0.74
C TYR A 41 -3.15 5.43 0.77
N GLU A 42 -3.24 4.30 0.06
CA GLU A 42 -2.16 3.31 -0.05
C GLU A 42 -0.96 3.85 -0.84
N ILE A 43 -1.22 4.61 -1.90
CA ILE A 43 -0.17 5.32 -2.66
C ILE A 43 0.61 6.29 -1.76
N LEU A 44 -0.08 7.03 -0.91
CA LEU A 44 0.52 7.96 0.05
C LEU A 44 0.94 7.30 1.37
N ASP A 45 0.77 5.99 1.52
CA ASP A 45 1.10 5.23 2.73
C ASP A 45 0.44 5.83 3.99
N LEU A 46 -0.84 6.20 3.85
CA LEU A 46 -1.65 6.77 4.91
C LEU A 46 -2.52 5.69 5.54
N ASP A 47 -2.38 5.53 6.85
CA ASP A 47 -3.15 4.56 7.62
C ASP A 47 -4.64 4.92 7.67
N MET A 48 -5.45 4.10 7.00
CA MET A 48 -6.90 4.27 6.95
C MET A 48 -7.63 3.78 8.20
N THR A 49 -6.95 3.09 9.14
CA THR A 49 -7.59 2.63 10.38
C THR A 49 -7.98 3.78 11.31
N ASN A 50 -7.36 4.96 11.13
CA ASN A 50 -7.73 6.19 11.82
C ASN A 50 -8.03 7.33 10.82
N PRO A 51 -9.22 7.33 10.17
CA PRO A 51 -9.58 8.32 9.16
C PRO A 51 -9.64 9.76 9.68
N THR A 52 -9.79 9.94 11.00
CA THR A 52 -9.82 11.25 11.68
C THR A 52 -8.43 11.87 11.79
N ALA A 53 -7.37 11.07 11.85
CA ALA A 53 -6.00 11.56 11.86
C ALA A 53 -5.54 12.08 10.47
N ILE A 54 -6.20 11.63 9.39
CA ILE A 54 -5.87 12.00 8.02
C ILE A 54 -6.45 13.37 7.67
N THR A 55 -5.75 14.42 8.09
CA THR A 55 -6.06 15.81 7.75
C THR A 55 -5.34 16.24 6.46
N GLU A 56 -5.79 17.35 5.85
CA GLU A 56 -5.11 17.94 4.69
C GLU A 56 -3.65 18.27 4.96
N SER A 57 -3.33 18.69 6.18
CA SER A 57 -1.95 18.96 6.60
C SER A 57 -1.09 17.70 6.55
N VAL A 58 -1.62 16.58 7.07
CA VAL A 58 -0.94 15.28 7.02
C VAL A 58 -0.73 14.84 5.58
N ILE A 59 -1.76 14.92 4.73
CA ILE A 59 -1.67 14.55 3.31
C ILE A 59 -0.54 15.33 2.60
N ARG A 60 -0.52 16.66 2.74
CA ARG A 60 0.51 17.52 2.13
C ARG A 60 1.90 17.21 2.68
N LYS A 61 2.01 16.98 3.99
CA LYS A 61 3.28 16.66 4.64
C LYS A 61 3.85 15.33 4.12
N THR A 62 3.02 14.29 4.09
CA THR A 62 3.42 12.96 3.59
C THR A 62 3.78 13.00 2.12
N TYR A 63 2.99 13.69 1.29
CA TYR A 63 3.32 13.89 -0.13
C TYR A 63 4.68 14.56 -0.31
N ARG A 64 4.95 15.66 0.42
CA ARG A 64 6.26 16.36 0.34
C ARG A 64 7.41 15.45 0.74
N GLN A 65 7.27 14.70 1.83
CA GLN A 65 8.31 13.78 2.30
C GLN A 65 8.61 12.70 1.27
N LYS A 66 7.57 12.03 0.75
CA LYS A 66 7.74 10.95 -0.23
C LYS A 66 8.24 11.46 -1.58
N SER A 67 7.71 12.57 -2.06
CA SER A 67 8.13 13.18 -3.33
C SER A 67 9.60 13.57 -3.34
N LEU A 68 10.14 14.02 -2.19
CA LEU A 68 11.57 14.30 -2.04
C LEU A 68 12.42 13.03 -1.98
N LEU A 69 11.87 11.95 -1.42
CA LEU A 69 12.55 10.65 -1.33
C LEU A 69 12.72 10.02 -2.71
N ILE A 70 11.69 10.08 -3.56
CA ILE A 70 11.68 9.44 -4.89
C ILE A 70 11.82 10.43 -6.05
N HIS A 71 12.33 11.64 -5.79
CA HIS A 71 12.42 12.66 -6.83
C HIS A 71 13.31 12.17 -8.00
N PRO A 72 12.87 12.30 -9.27
CA PRO A 72 13.60 11.76 -10.42
C PRO A 72 15.00 12.37 -10.61
N ASP A 73 15.25 13.58 -10.11
CA ASP A 73 16.58 14.22 -10.11
C ASP A 73 17.59 13.53 -9.16
N LYS A 74 17.10 12.93 -8.07
CA LYS A 74 17.94 12.32 -7.02
C LYS A 74 18.06 10.81 -7.13
N LEU A 75 17.21 10.19 -7.95
CA LEU A 75 17.12 8.75 -8.14
C LEU A 75 16.85 8.45 -9.61
N SER A 76 17.80 7.80 -10.27
CA SER A 76 17.67 7.34 -11.65
C SER A 76 17.02 5.96 -11.69
N HIS A 77 15.73 5.87 -11.31
CA HIS A 77 14.94 4.64 -11.38
C HIS A 77 14.03 4.65 -12.61
N PRO A 78 13.93 3.55 -13.40
CA PRO A 78 13.11 3.52 -14.63
C PRO A 78 11.64 3.88 -14.39
N ARG A 79 11.12 3.57 -13.19
CA ARG A 79 9.74 3.86 -12.78
C ARG A 79 9.60 5.04 -11.81
N GLY A 80 10.69 5.78 -11.56
CA GLY A 80 10.68 6.88 -10.60
C GLY A 80 9.70 8.00 -10.98
N VAL A 81 9.63 8.31 -12.28
CA VAL A 81 8.67 9.30 -12.81
C VAL A 81 7.22 8.83 -12.64
N GLU A 82 6.93 7.55 -12.96
CA GLU A 82 5.59 6.97 -12.77
C GLU A 82 5.16 7.04 -11.30
N ALA A 83 6.04 6.65 -10.38
CA ALA A 83 5.77 6.71 -8.94
C ALA A 83 5.53 8.14 -8.46
N PHE A 84 6.33 9.10 -8.92
CA PHE A 84 6.15 10.51 -8.59
C PHE A 84 4.80 11.06 -9.06
N ASP A 85 4.40 10.74 -10.29
CA ASP A 85 3.10 11.14 -10.83
C ASP A 85 1.93 10.51 -10.07
N LEU A 86 2.06 9.25 -9.64
CA LEU A 86 1.08 8.58 -8.78
C LEU A 86 0.94 9.31 -7.44
N LEU A 87 2.03 9.68 -6.77
CA LEU A 87 2.01 10.45 -5.53
C LEU A 87 1.26 11.78 -5.72
N LYS A 88 1.56 12.50 -6.80
CA LYS A 88 0.95 13.80 -7.12
C LYS A 88 -0.55 13.67 -7.38
N LYS A 89 -0.95 12.63 -8.13
CA LYS A 89 -2.35 12.34 -8.39
C LYS A 89 -3.11 11.95 -7.12
N ALA A 90 -2.49 11.15 -6.25
CA ALA A 90 -3.07 10.76 -4.97
C ALA A 90 -3.26 11.96 -4.03
N GLU A 91 -2.26 12.85 -3.94
CA GLU A 91 -2.38 14.09 -3.17
C GLU A 91 -3.54 14.95 -3.68
N GLY A 92 -3.60 15.22 -4.98
CA GLY A 92 -4.65 16.03 -5.59
C GLY A 92 -6.05 15.41 -5.41
N PHE A 93 -6.17 14.09 -5.49
CA PHE A 93 -7.43 13.39 -5.23
C PHE A 93 -7.86 13.52 -3.77
N LEU A 94 -6.93 13.32 -2.83
CA LEU A 94 -7.26 13.42 -1.41
C LEU A 94 -7.54 14.86 -1.01
N LEU A 95 -6.86 15.87 -1.53
CA LEU A 95 -7.09 17.28 -1.18
C LEU A 95 -8.45 17.81 -1.66
N ASP A 96 -9.05 17.17 -2.66
CA ASP A 96 -10.39 17.49 -3.13
C ASP A 96 -11.46 16.90 -2.18
N PRO A 97 -12.25 17.75 -1.46
CA PRO A 97 -13.21 17.27 -0.46
C PRO A 97 -14.30 16.38 -1.04
N GLU A 98 -14.76 16.65 -2.28
CA GLU A 98 -15.81 15.87 -2.93
C GLU A 98 -15.29 14.48 -3.29
N LYS A 99 -14.11 14.41 -3.90
CA LYS A 99 -13.45 13.14 -4.25
C LYS A 99 -13.12 12.32 -3.01
N ARG A 100 -12.61 12.97 -1.96
CA ARG A 100 -12.33 12.32 -0.67
C ARG A 100 -13.60 11.72 -0.07
N LYS A 101 -14.72 12.45 -0.09
CA LYS A 101 -16.01 11.97 0.43
C LYS A 101 -16.54 10.82 -0.42
N ALA A 102 -16.53 10.95 -1.74
CA ALA A 102 -16.96 9.90 -2.65
C ALA A 102 -16.19 8.59 -2.41
N ARG A 103 -14.86 8.66 -2.26
CA ARG A 103 -14.03 7.48 -1.99
C ARG A 103 -14.32 6.83 -0.64
N LYS A 104 -14.55 7.63 0.40
CA LYS A 104 -14.99 7.11 1.71
C LYS A 104 -16.31 6.37 1.58
N MET A 105 -17.27 6.89 0.82
CA MET A 105 -18.56 6.23 0.60
C MET A 105 -18.43 4.94 -0.20
N THR A 106 -17.63 4.93 -1.28
CA THR A 106 -17.41 3.71 -2.08
C THR A 106 -16.73 2.62 -1.28
N MET A 107 -15.75 2.94 -0.43
CA MET A 107 -15.10 1.96 0.43
C MET A 107 -16.05 1.32 1.44
N ILE A 108 -16.96 2.12 2.02
CA ILE A 108 -17.97 1.59 2.93
C ILE A 108 -18.86 0.60 2.17
N ALA A 109 -19.28 0.94 0.95
CA ALA A 109 -20.09 0.06 0.11
C ALA A 109 -19.35 -1.23 -0.28
N GLU A 110 -18.10 -1.14 -0.75
CA GLU A 110 -17.25 -2.29 -1.10
C GLU A 110 -17.04 -3.21 0.12
N GLY A 111 -16.75 -2.64 1.29
CA GLY A 111 -16.60 -3.41 2.53
C GLY A 111 -17.88 -4.14 2.94
N THR A 112 -19.05 -3.52 2.75
CA THR A 112 -20.33 -4.20 3.02
C THR A 112 -20.65 -5.30 2.01
N GLU A 113 -20.29 -5.11 0.74
CA GLU A 113 -20.51 -6.08 -0.33
C GLU A 113 -19.60 -7.31 -0.17
N ALA A 114 -18.33 -7.10 0.17
CA ALA A 114 -17.36 -8.18 0.43
C ALA A 114 -17.84 -9.09 1.57
N LYS A 115 -18.31 -8.51 2.68
CA LYS A 115 -18.86 -9.27 3.80
C LYS A 115 -20.11 -10.07 3.41
N ARG A 116 -20.98 -9.48 2.58
CA ARG A 116 -22.16 -10.17 2.04
C ARG A 116 -21.78 -11.35 1.15
N GLN A 117 -20.76 -11.20 0.31
CA GLN A 117 -20.25 -12.28 -0.53
C GLN A 117 -19.62 -13.40 0.30
N GLU A 118 -18.82 -13.08 1.31
CA GLU A 118 -18.25 -14.07 2.23
C GLU A 118 -19.35 -14.86 2.95
N ASP A 119 -20.36 -14.18 3.49
CA ASP A 119 -21.51 -14.82 4.15
C ASP A 119 -22.28 -15.73 3.17
N ALA A 120 -22.45 -15.30 1.92
CA ALA A 120 -23.11 -16.08 0.88
C ALA A 120 -22.30 -17.33 0.47
N ILE A 121 -20.97 -17.20 0.34
CA ILE A 121 -20.06 -18.31 0.06
C ILE A 121 -20.09 -19.31 1.22
N ALA A 122 -20.02 -18.82 2.47
CA ALA A 122 -20.06 -19.66 3.67
C ALA A 122 -21.39 -20.41 3.78
N LYS A 123 -22.52 -19.75 3.52
CA LYS A 123 -23.85 -20.38 3.49
C LYS A 123 -23.92 -21.49 2.43
N ARG A 124 -23.47 -21.19 1.21
CA ARG A 124 -23.47 -22.16 0.10
C ARG A 124 -22.57 -23.36 0.39
N LYS A 125 -21.42 -23.16 1.04
CA LYS A 125 -20.52 -24.24 1.47
C LYS A 125 -21.20 -25.16 2.49
N ARG A 126 -21.90 -24.59 3.49
CA ARG A 126 -22.64 -25.35 4.50
C ARG A 126 -23.77 -26.19 3.89
N GLU A 127 -24.54 -25.61 2.97
CA GLU A 127 -25.61 -26.32 2.26
C GLU A 127 -25.08 -27.49 1.42
N LEU A 128 -23.94 -27.30 0.75
CA LEU A 128 -23.27 -28.36 0.00
C LEU A 128 -22.75 -29.49 0.91
N GLU A 129 -22.15 -29.15 2.05
CA GLU A 129 -21.69 -30.14 3.04
C GLU A 129 -22.88 -30.91 3.65
N GLU A 130 -23.99 -30.24 3.96
CA GLU A 130 -25.20 -30.87 4.49
C GLU A 130 -25.85 -31.80 3.46
N LYS A 131 -25.90 -31.38 2.18
CA LYS A 131 -26.41 -32.22 1.09
C LYS A 131 -25.54 -33.46 0.89
N LYS A 132 -24.21 -33.31 0.86
CA LYS A 132 -23.28 -34.46 0.81
C LYS A 132 -23.46 -35.39 1.99
N ARG A 133 -23.53 -34.84 3.21
CA ARG A 133 -23.77 -35.62 4.42
C ARG A 133 -25.08 -36.40 4.35
N TRP A 134 -26.12 -35.81 3.77
CA TRP A 134 -27.40 -36.48 3.57
C TRP A 134 -27.32 -37.60 2.51
N GLU A 135 -26.62 -37.36 1.41
CA GLU A 135 -26.33 -38.36 0.37
C GLU A 135 -25.54 -39.55 0.95
N ASP A 136 -24.52 -39.30 1.78
CA ASP A 136 -23.73 -40.34 2.44
C ASP A 136 -24.58 -41.15 3.44
N ILE A 137 -25.43 -40.51 4.24
CA ILE A 137 -26.31 -41.20 5.21
C ILE A 137 -27.40 -42.01 4.50
N SER A 138 -27.97 -41.49 3.42
CA SER A 138 -29.04 -42.15 2.67
C SER A 138 -28.52 -43.29 1.76
N GLY A 139 -27.26 -43.22 1.32
CA GLY A 139 -26.61 -44.28 0.54
C GLY A 139 -26.27 -45.56 1.32
N VAL A 140 -26.45 -45.59 2.65
CA VAL A 140 -26.17 -46.76 3.51
C VAL A 140 -27.38 -47.72 3.64
N HIS A 141 -28.50 -47.45 2.97
CA HIS A 141 -29.71 -48.30 3.02
C HIS A 141 -30.00 -49.09 1.72
N SER A 142 -28.97 -49.51 0.99
CA SER A 142 -29.11 -50.46 -0.14
C SER A 142 -28.43 -51.79 0.15
#